data_AF-A0A933C4B7-F1
#
_entry.id   AF-A0A933C4B7-F1
#
_cell.length_a   1.000
_cell.length_b   1.000
_cell.length_c   1.000
_cell.angle_alpha   90.00
_cell.angle_beta   90.00
_cell.angle_gamma   90.00
#
_symmetry.space_group_name_H-M   'P 1'
#
loop_
_entity.id
_entity.type
_entity.pdbx_description
1 polymer ?
#
loop_
_entity_poly.entity_id
_entity_poly.type
_entity_poly.pdbx_seq_one_letter_code
_entity_poly.pdbx_strand_id
1 'polypeptide(L)'
;MLRAGAAAWERIAAGDDSSALSWDFVNAFAFPRDGSIWYGTVGNGFGRSADGGRTWRHLAEDAGLPRARVRQVAARPDGSVWVTTEERIYGRRAGARVFEAMPVVELAGARAAWRCDRARRQQRPRHERPSAPGGARGADA
;
A
#
# COMPACT_ATOMS: atom_id res chain seq x y z
N MET A 1 -15.64 12.08 -7.67
CA MET A 1 -15.38 11.87 -6.23
C MET A 1 -16.33 12.78 -5.46
N LEU A 2 -17.03 12.31 -4.42
CA LEU A 2 -17.78 13.24 -3.56
C LEU A 2 -16.78 13.92 -2.61
N ARG A 3 -16.61 15.23 -2.74
CA ARG A 3 -15.93 16.03 -1.70
C ARG A 3 -16.76 15.97 -0.42
N ALA A 4 -16.15 16.10 0.74
CA ALA A 4 -16.89 16.13 2.01
C ALA A 4 -17.97 17.24 1.96
N GLY A 5 -19.22 16.88 2.23
CA GLY A 5 -20.36 17.80 2.14
C GLY A 5 -20.93 18.04 0.74
N ALA A 6 -20.43 17.36 -0.29
CA ALA A 6 -21.03 17.46 -1.63
C ALA A 6 -22.38 16.72 -1.68
N ALA A 7 -23.38 17.36 -2.30
CA ALA A 7 -24.71 16.79 -2.49
C ALA A 7 -24.86 16.04 -3.83
N ALA A 8 -23.84 16.09 -4.69
CA ALA A 8 -23.87 15.50 -6.03
C ALA A 8 -22.50 14.94 -6.43
N TRP A 9 -22.52 14.01 -7.37
CA TRP A 9 -21.32 13.48 -7.99
C TRP A 9 -20.76 14.47 -9.00
N GLU A 10 -19.47 14.76 -8.87
CA GLU A 10 -18.70 15.54 -9.85
C GLU A 10 -17.86 14.58 -10.71
N ARG A 11 -17.93 14.80 -12.03
CA ARG A 11 -17.04 14.16 -13.00
C ARG A 11 -15.73 14.92 -13.04
N ILE A 12 -14.62 14.19 -12.90
CA ILE A 12 -13.27 14.68 -13.13
C ILE A 12 -12.76 13.95 -14.35
N ALA A 13 -12.30 14.68 -15.36
CA ALA A 13 -11.80 14.14 -16.63
C ALA A 13 -10.32 14.45 -16.80
N ALA A 14 -9.69 13.80 -17.76
CA ALA A 14 -8.35 14.15 -18.21
C ALA A 14 -8.30 15.56 -18.82
N GLY A 15 -7.19 16.26 -18.62
CA GLY A 15 -6.95 17.60 -19.12
C GLY A 15 -5.64 18.19 -18.62
N ASP A 16 -5.36 19.43 -19.02
CA ASP A 16 -4.06 20.07 -18.80
C ASP A 16 -4.09 21.17 -17.72
N ASP A 17 -5.22 21.31 -17.01
CA ASP A 17 -5.39 22.28 -15.93
C ASP A 17 -5.52 21.64 -14.55
N SER A 18 -5.56 22.47 -13.50
CA SER A 18 -5.63 22.01 -12.11
C SER A 18 -6.98 21.39 -11.70
N SER A 19 -8.02 21.50 -12.52
CA SER A 19 -9.32 20.84 -12.28
C SER A 19 -9.35 19.41 -12.81
N ALA A 20 -8.40 19.07 -13.67
CA ALA A 20 -8.34 17.81 -14.38
C ALA A 20 -7.30 16.83 -13.82
N LEU A 21 -7.47 15.55 -14.12
CA LEU A 21 -6.45 14.53 -13.88
C LEU A 21 -5.53 14.44 -15.09
N SER A 22 -4.37 13.82 -14.90
CA SER A 22 -3.46 13.56 -16.03
C SER A 22 -3.99 12.51 -17.02
N TRP A 23 -4.98 11.69 -16.62
CA TRP A 23 -5.55 10.64 -17.47
C TRP A 23 -6.92 10.19 -16.96
N ASP A 24 -7.78 9.68 -17.85
CA ASP A 24 -9.11 9.17 -17.48
C ASP A 24 -9.04 7.78 -16.82
N PHE A 25 -8.02 6.98 -17.15
CA PHE A 25 -7.84 5.65 -16.60
C PHE A 25 -7.01 5.69 -15.32
N VAL A 26 -7.69 5.90 -14.19
CA VAL A 26 -7.10 5.85 -12.85
C VAL A 26 -7.31 4.47 -12.23
N ASN A 27 -6.26 3.87 -11.70
CA ASN A 27 -6.30 2.50 -11.16
C ASN A 27 -5.81 2.38 -9.71
N ALA A 28 -5.26 3.43 -9.13
CA ALA A 28 -4.76 3.42 -7.76
C ALA A 28 -5.08 4.72 -7.04
N PHE A 29 -5.40 4.64 -5.75
CA PHE A 29 -5.58 5.79 -4.87
C PHE A 29 -4.95 5.54 -3.49
N ALA A 30 -4.52 6.60 -2.84
CA ALA A 30 -4.15 6.59 -1.43
C ALA A 30 -4.63 7.88 -0.73
N PHE A 31 -5.05 7.73 0.52
CA PHE A 31 -5.59 8.81 1.34
C PHE A 31 -4.78 8.93 2.65
N PRO A 32 -3.62 9.60 2.62
CA PRO A 32 -2.87 9.89 3.84
C PRO A 32 -3.68 10.71 4.86
N ARG A 33 -3.24 10.71 6.12
CA ARG A 33 -3.90 11.43 7.22
C ARG A 33 -3.83 12.94 7.11
N ASP A 34 -2.98 13.47 6.24
CA ASP A 34 -2.85 14.91 5.99
C ASP A 34 -3.99 15.50 5.14
N GLY A 35 -4.98 14.67 4.76
CA GLY A 35 -6.12 15.08 3.95
C GLY A 35 -5.81 15.20 2.46
N SER A 36 -4.59 14.89 2.04
CA SER A 36 -4.25 14.82 0.63
C SER A 36 -4.77 13.53 -0.01
N ILE A 37 -4.88 13.55 -1.33
CA ILE A 37 -5.31 12.41 -2.13
C ILE A 37 -4.23 12.17 -3.15
N TRP A 38 -3.72 10.96 -3.21
CA TRP A 38 -2.81 10.53 -4.26
C TRP A 38 -3.54 9.62 -5.21
N TYR A 39 -3.24 9.73 -6.50
CA TYR A 39 -3.82 8.89 -7.54
C TYR A 39 -2.72 8.35 -8.46
N GLY A 40 -2.93 7.17 -9.03
CA GLY A 40 -2.08 6.56 -10.04
C GLY A 40 -2.88 6.16 -11.27
N THR A 41 -2.30 6.37 -12.45
CA THR A 41 -2.95 6.12 -13.73
C THR A 41 -2.36 4.93 -14.47
N VAL A 42 -3.10 4.44 -15.45
CA VAL A 42 -2.72 3.31 -16.30
C VAL A 42 -1.62 3.66 -17.33
N GLY A 43 -1.23 4.93 -17.49
CA GLY A 43 -0.21 5.28 -18.49
C GLY A 43 0.35 6.70 -18.46
N ASN A 44 -0.23 7.63 -17.70
CA ASN A 44 0.28 9.01 -17.58
C ASN A 44 0.67 9.32 -16.13
N GLY A 45 1.42 8.39 -15.52
CA GLY A 45 2.00 8.58 -14.19
C GLY A 45 0.97 8.64 -13.07
N PHE A 46 1.24 9.49 -12.09
CA PHE A 46 0.50 9.63 -10.84
C PHE A 46 0.36 11.13 -10.52
N GLY A 47 -0.39 11.45 -9.48
CA GLY A 47 -0.49 12.83 -9.03
C GLY A 47 -1.09 12.93 -7.66
N ARG A 48 -1.33 14.17 -7.25
CA ARG A 48 -1.82 14.48 -5.91
C ARG A 48 -2.76 15.67 -5.92
N SER A 49 -3.79 15.60 -5.10
CA SER A 49 -4.52 16.76 -4.59
C SER A 49 -4.12 17.03 -3.15
N ALA A 50 -3.78 18.28 -2.83
CA ALA A 50 -3.43 18.71 -1.48
C ALA A 50 -4.60 19.34 -0.71
N ASP A 51 -5.75 19.55 -1.37
CA ASP A 51 -6.86 20.35 -0.88
C ASP A 51 -8.19 19.58 -0.85
N GLY A 52 -8.10 18.25 -0.74
CA GLY A 52 -9.27 17.37 -0.64
C GLY A 52 -9.98 17.14 -1.98
N GLY A 53 -9.27 17.24 -3.10
CA GLY A 53 -9.77 16.97 -4.44
C GLY A 53 -10.36 18.19 -5.13
N ARG A 54 -9.99 19.41 -4.71
CA ARG A 54 -10.39 20.66 -5.39
C ARG A 54 -9.46 20.96 -6.55
N THR A 55 -8.17 20.77 -6.35
CA THR A 55 -7.16 20.88 -7.39
C THR A 55 -6.28 19.64 -7.44
N TRP A 56 -5.78 19.36 -8.63
CA TRP A 56 -4.93 18.21 -8.94
C TRP A 56 -3.63 18.68 -9.53
N ARG A 57 -2.55 18.02 -9.09
CA ARG A 57 -1.22 18.20 -9.64
C ARG A 57 -0.73 16.87 -10.20
N HIS A 58 -0.45 16.86 -11.49
CA HIS A 58 0.29 15.78 -12.13
C HIS A 58 1.73 15.80 -11.60
N LEU A 59 2.18 14.67 -11.08
CA LEU A 59 3.54 14.46 -10.62
C LEU A 59 4.17 13.44 -11.57
N ALA A 60 5.00 13.91 -12.49
CA ALA A 60 5.72 13.08 -13.45
C ALA A 60 7.23 13.21 -13.20
N GLU A 61 7.99 13.47 -14.27
CA GLU A 61 9.44 13.61 -14.27
C GLU A 61 9.92 14.65 -13.24
N ASP A 62 9.16 15.74 -13.04
CA ASP A 62 9.41 16.76 -12.01
C ASP A 62 9.46 16.22 -10.57
N ALA A 63 8.85 15.05 -10.33
CA ALA A 63 8.83 14.38 -9.04
C ALA A 63 9.78 13.16 -8.99
N GLY A 64 10.70 13.01 -9.97
CA GLY A 64 11.68 11.92 -10.02
C GLY A 64 11.12 10.57 -10.49
N LEU A 65 9.98 10.59 -11.16
CA LEU A 65 9.24 9.40 -11.56
C LEU A 65 8.91 9.45 -13.07
N PRO A 66 9.09 8.36 -13.82
CA PRO A 66 8.72 8.33 -15.23
C PRO A 66 7.19 8.38 -15.41
N ARG A 67 6.73 8.82 -16.59
CA ARG A 67 5.35 8.61 -17.03
C ARG A 67 5.14 7.12 -17.29
N ALA A 68 4.78 6.39 -16.25
CA ALA A 68 4.62 4.95 -16.28
C ALA A 68 3.20 4.54 -15.85
N ARG A 69 2.86 3.29 -16.16
CA ARG A 69 1.69 2.64 -15.59
C ARG A 69 1.92 2.42 -14.10
N VAL A 70 1.12 3.09 -13.28
CA VAL A 70 1.10 2.89 -11.84
C VAL A 70 0.29 1.65 -11.54
N ARG A 71 0.73 0.82 -10.58
CA ARG A 71 0.01 -0.37 -10.12
C ARG A 71 -0.66 -0.11 -8.79
N GLN A 72 0.04 0.55 -7.87
CA GLN A 72 -0.47 0.88 -6.54
C GLN A 72 0.20 2.14 -6.01
N VAL A 73 -0.55 2.89 -5.20
CA VAL A 73 -0.03 3.96 -4.35
C VAL A 73 -0.34 3.60 -2.91
N ALA A 74 0.63 3.73 -2.02
CA ALA A 74 0.48 3.44 -0.60
C ALA A 74 1.02 4.59 0.24
N ALA A 75 0.16 5.15 1.10
CA ALA A 75 0.55 6.14 2.08
C ALA A 75 0.71 5.49 3.45
N ARG A 76 1.78 5.83 4.17
CA ARG A 76 2.05 5.33 5.51
C ARG A 76 1.73 6.38 6.57
N PRO A 77 1.45 5.97 7.83
CA PRO A 77 1.21 6.90 8.93
C PRO A 77 2.37 7.85 9.22
N ASP A 78 3.61 7.46 8.87
CA ASP A 78 4.80 8.29 9.00
C ASP A 78 4.89 9.41 7.95
N GLY A 79 3.91 9.51 7.04
CA GLY A 79 3.86 10.50 5.97
C GLY A 79 4.65 10.12 4.72
N SER A 80 5.28 8.94 4.68
CA SER A 80 5.90 8.42 3.47
C SER A 80 4.84 7.91 2.47
N VAL A 81 5.16 8.05 1.19
CA VAL A 81 4.32 7.60 0.09
C VAL A 81 5.15 6.71 -0.82
N TRP A 82 4.57 5.57 -1.19
CA TRP A 82 5.19 4.58 -2.05
C TRP A 82 4.34 4.40 -3.30
N VAL A 83 5.00 4.32 -4.45
CA VAL A 83 4.37 4.11 -5.75
C VAL A 83 5.02 2.90 -6.40
N THR A 84 4.22 1.94 -6.83
CA THR A 84 4.71 0.80 -7.63
C THR A 84 4.32 1.02 -9.07
N THR A 85 5.27 0.85 -9.99
CA THR A 85 5.02 0.79 -11.43
C THR A 85 5.15 -0.66 -11.90
N GLU A 86 5.00 -0.91 -13.20
CA GLU A 86 5.32 -2.23 -13.78
C GLU A 86 6.80 -2.60 -13.66
N GLU A 87 7.70 -1.62 -13.56
CA GLU A 87 9.14 -1.83 -13.60
C GLU A 87 9.83 -1.68 -12.24
N ARG A 88 9.35 -0.76 -11.40
CA ARG A 88 10.09 -0.34 -10.21
C ARG A 88 9.18 0.18 -9.10
N ILE A 89 9.71 0.14 -7.88
CA ILE A 89 9.08 0.73 -6.70
C ILE A 89 9.77 2.06 -6.43
N TYR A 90 9.00 3.09 -6.10
CA TYR A 90 9.49 4.40 -5.76
C TYR A 90 8.97 4.80 -4.38
N GLY A 91 9.84 5.39 -3.57
CA GLY A 91 9.53 5.86 -2.23
C GLY A 91 9.78 7.35 -2.09
N ARG A 92 8.85 8.06 -1.46
CA ARG A 92 9.00 9.45 -1.05
C ARG A 92 8.86 9.53 0.46
N ARG A 93 9.86 10.11 1.13
CA ARG A 93 9.82 10.38 2.57
C ARG A 93 8.83 11.50 2.87
N ALA A 94 8.35 11.56 4.12
CA ALA A 94 7.55 12.68 4.57
C ALA A 94 8.29 14.00 4.35
N GLY A 95 7.58 15.01 3.84
CA GLY A 95 8.14 16.34 3.54
C GLY A 95 9.01 16.43 2.26
N ALA A 96 9.51 15.33 1.70
CA ALA A 96 10.31 15.36 0.47
C ALA A 96 9.48 15.86 -0.74
N ARG A 97 10.08 16.36 -1.81
CA ARG A 97 9.32 16.69 -3.04
C ARG A 97 9.44 15.63 -4.12
N VAL A 98 10.52 14.87 -4.07
CA VAL A 98 10.93 13.91 -5.10
C VAL A 98 10.78 12.49 -4.56
N PHE A 99 10.43 11.57 -5.46
CA PHE A 99 10.44 10.15 -5.23
C PHE A 99 11.78 9.56 -5.66
N GLU A 100 12.25 8.63 -4.85
CA GLU A 100 13.47 7.89 -5.13
C GLU A 100 13.11 6.48 -5.56
N ALA A 101 13.71 6.03 -6.65
CA ALA A 101 13.71 4.62 -7.02
C ALA A 101 14.25 3.80 -5.85
N MET A 102 13.49 2.81 -5.39
CA MET A 102 14.06 1.79 -4.51
C MET A 102 15.24 1.17 -5.25
N PRO A 103 16.46 1.19 -4.67
CA PRO A 103 17.55 0.42 -5.21
C PRO A 103 17.10 -1.03 -5.35
N VAL A 104 17.39 -1.61 -6.51
CA VAL A 104 17.41 -3.06 -6.65
C VAL A 104 18.58 -3.51 -5.81
N VAL A 105 18.29 -4.02 -4.62
CA VAL A 105 19.31 -4.73 -3.84
C VAL A 105 19.49 -6.05 -4.57
N GLU A 106 20.54 -6.16 -5.38
CA GLU A 106 20.93 -7.45 -5.91
C GLU A 106 21.28 -8.32 -4.70
N LEU A 107 20.41 -9.30 -4.44
CA LEU A 107 20.60 -10.21 -3.33
C LEU A 107 21.71 -11.21 -3.72
N ALA A 108 22.96 -10.75 -3.73
CA ALA A 108 24.11 -11.64 -3.69
C ALA A 108 24.07 -12.42 -2.37
N GLY A 109 23.30 -13.52 -2.35
CA GLY A 109 23.16 -14.41 -1.20
C GLY A 109 21.74 -14.89 -0.83
N ALA A 110 20.65 -14.35 -1.40
CA ALA A 110 19.30 -14.72 -0.93
C ALA A 110 18.85 -16.16 -1.26
N ARG A 111 19.58 -16.90 -2.10
CA ARG A 111 19.35 -18.34 -2.27
C ARG A 111 19.65 -19.14 -0.98
N ALA A 112 20.46 -18.61 -0.07
CA ALA A 112 20.77 -19.27 1.20
C ALA A 112 19.71 -19.03 2.29
N ALA A 113 18.94 -17.95 2.20
CA ALA A 113 18.01 -17.52 3.26
C ALA A 113 16.58 -18.10 3.12
N TRP A 114 16.17 -18.51 1.92
CA TRP A 114 14.88 -19.17 1.70
C TRP A 114 15.04 -20.69 1.56
N ARG A 115 15.39 -21.36 2.66
CA ARG A 115 15.03 -22.77 2.83
C ARG A 115 13.69 -22.80 3.55
N CYS A 116 12.65 -23.24 2.86
CA CYS A 116 11.39 -23.59 3.50
C CYS A 116 11.66 -24.80 4.41
N ASP A 117 11.89 -24.55 5.71
CA ASP A 117 12.08 -25.60 6.71
C ASP A 117 10.74 -26.31 6.95
N ARG A 118 10.44 -27.27 6.08
CA ARG A 118 9.26 -28.14 6.19
C ARG A 118 9.29 -29.00 7.46
N ALA A 119 10.43 -29.07 8.18
CA ALA A 119 10.59 -29.94 9.34
C ALA A 119 10.02 -29.33 10.64
N ARG A 120 9.84 -28.01 10.75
CA ARG A 120 9.31 -27.38 11.99
C ARG A 120 7.81 -27.53 12.22
N ARG A 121 7.03 -28.06 11.28
CA ARG A 121 5.60 -28.35 11.50
C ARG A 121 5.31 -29.61 12.32
N GLN A 122 6.31 -30.48 12.56
CA GLN A 122 6.07 -31.75 13.26
C GLN A 122 6.43 -31.76 14.76
N GLN A 123 6.91 -30.65 15.33
CA GLN A 123 7.30 -30.59 16.75
C GLN A 123 6.42 -29.66 17.60
N ARG A 124 5.11 -29.57 17.32
CA ARG A 124 4.20 -29.12 18.38
C ARG A 124 4.02 -30.28 19.36
N PRO A 125 4.37 -30.14 20.65
CA PRO A 125 3.98 -31.13 21.63
C PRO A 125 2.45 -31.22 21.64
N ARG A 126 1.93 -32.45 21.57
CA ARG A 126 0.50 -32.69 21.78
C ARG A 126 0.19 -32.22 23.20
N HIS A 127 -0.72 -31.27 23.34
CA HIS A 127 -1.30 -30.96 24.64
C HIS A 127 -2.03 -32.22 25.11
N GLU A 128 -1.44 -32.94 26.05
CA GLU A 128 -2.14 -33.98 26.79
C GLU A 128 -3.24 -33.30 27.62
N ARG A 129 -4.48 -33.77 27.45
CA ARG A 129 -5.58 -33.38 28.33
C ARG A 129 -5.27 -33.88 29.74
N PRO A 130 -5.47 -33.07 30.79
CA PRO A 130 -5.35 -33.57 32.16
C PRO A 130 -6.33 -34.73 32.38
N SER A 131 -5.81 -35.86 32.85
CA SER A 131 -6.59 -36.99 33.31
C SER A 131 -7.44 -36.56 34.50
N ALA A 132 -8.75 -36.82 34.47
CA ALA A 132 -9.63 -36.60 35.61
C ALA A 132 -9.17 -37.47 36.80
N PRO A 133 -9.20 -36.96 38.05
CA PRO A 133 -8.88 -37.78 39.21
C PRO A 133 -9.96 -38.87 39.37
N GLY A 134 -9.48 -40.11 39.56
CA GLY A 134 -10.32 -41.29 39.73
C GLY A 134 -11.20 -41.18 40.97
N GLY A 135 -12.50 -41.37 40.77
CA GLY A 135 -13.46 -41.57 41.86
C GLY A 135 -13.16 -42.89 42.56
N ALA A 136 -12.76 -42.81 43.83
CA ALA A 136 -12.64 -43.95 44.72
C ALA A 136 -14.02 -44.59 44.95
N ARG A 137 -14.06 -45.92 44.85
CA ARG A 137 -15.17 -46.73 45.36
C ARG A 137 -15.15 -46.66 46.89
N GLY A 138 -16.28 -46.33 47.50
CA GLY A 138 -16.61 -46.65 48.87
C GLY A 138 -17.92 -47.42 48.87
N ALA A 139 -17.87 -48.68 49.27
CA ALA A 139 -19.04 -49.43 49.72
C ALA A 139 -19.36 -48.99 51.16
N ASP A 140 -20.66 -48.94 51.51
CA ASP A 140 -21.21 -49.48 52.76
C ASP A 140 -22.69 -49.11 52.90
N ALA A 141 -23.55 -50.14 52.75
CA ALA A 141 -24.77 -50.46 53.52
C ALA A 141 -25.64 -51.45 52.72
#